data_AF-A0A545U8Z9-F1
#
_entry.id   AF-A0A545U8Z9-F1
#
_cell.length_a   1.000
_cell.length_b   1.000
_cell.length_c   1.000
_cell.angle_alpha   90.00
_cell.angle_beta   90.00
_cell.angle_gamma   90.00
#
_symmetry.space_group_name_H-M   'P 1'
#
loop_
_entity.id
_entity.type
_entity.pdbx_description
1 polymer ?
#
loop_
_entity_poly.entity_id
_entity_poly.type
_entity_poly.pdbx_seq_one_letter_code
_entity_poly.pdbx_strand_id
1 'polypeptide(L)'
;MSLTKKQKVIRKLKAIREKQKTVPASRGRQRAIAGADVKPRPGFLIKPSAEQAPGVGFNAVKDMPTKRDFNTGRTLFPTHTGGGKVQYLPRKSEATARELQRGLFVSNESVTVAPANTLLKAGSVNKTSLRDFNTGRTVFATQDANGETEYLPRQSEATAQELLLGKYVLDDQVETPAVPNVVLKEKPVLDLNYRRLLYPTRDTNGETEYLPGQSEATAQELFNGRYIPEQNVPAQKIAGLANPLENRATKFDFTRQRKVYPIKNVHGKVLYLPRLSDALPDERARGIFIPDDIVNQHEQSRRKDKNDPAELAKRRADRAHRLHGKPPGGVPPYTPVHKAKDGTPLWDGVSAIRLSEQKQQSVLVQQRKQFDPYRQRMLYQTQTARGQLEWLPLHADATAKERIEGRYVAFVPPESLAVFIQQRHIDKRHFDTAKGELESYAKADIAQALEQTPQLVLHSARFVSDTAKLTPALQQASLKQSVISQDSQKQNSPSSAASHRLQQSLLDQILSLGF
;
A
#
# COMPACT_ATOMS: atom_id res chain seq x y z
N MET A 1 -7.03 26.20 47.51
CA MET A 1 -7.51 26.26 46.12
C MET A 1 -8.06 24.90 45.70
N SER A 2 -9.37 24.80 45.42
CA SER A 2 -10.01 23.54 45.06
C SER A 2 -9.71 23.17 43.61
N LEU A 3 -9.22 21.95 43.39
CA LEU A 3 -8.97 21.43 42.04
C LEU A 3 -10.30 21.31 41.27
N THR A 4 -10.31 21.80 40.04
CA THR A 4 -11.47 21.75 39.14
C THR A 4 -11.89 20.28 38.87
N LYS A 5 -13.18 20.05 38.58
CA LYS A 5 -13.71 18.71 38.28
C LYS A 5 -12.89 17.96 37.21
N LYS A 6 -12.38 18.68 36.19
CA LYS A 6 -11.48 18.12 35.15
C LYS A 6 -10.14 17.62 35.70
N GLN A 7 -9.52 18.36 36.62
CA GLN A 7 -8.25 17.95 37.23
C GLN A 7 -8.39 16.72 38.13
N LYS A 8 -9.54 16.56 38.81
CA LYS A 8 -9.85 15.35 39.59
C LYS A 8 -10.00 14.10 38.70
N VAL A 9 -10.64 14.24 37.54
CA VAL A 9 -10.80 13.12 36.57
C VAL A 9 -9.45 12.69 35.98
N ILE A 10 -8.60 13.65 35.61
CA ILE A 10 -7.26 13.35 35.06
C ILE A 10 -6.39 12.64 36.10
N ARG A 11 -6.42 13.05 37.38
CA ARG A 11 -5.73 12.34 38.46
C ARG A 11 -6.26 10.92 38.66
N LYS A 12 -7.58 10.72 38.58
CA LYS A 12 -8.21 9.40 38.74
C LYS A 12 -7.80 8.44 37.61
N LEU A 13 -7.74 8.93 36.36
CA LEU A 13 -7.29 8.15 35.21
C LEU A 13 -5.80 7.82 35.26
N LYS A 14 -4.96 8.74 35.76
CA LYS A 14 -3.51 8.50 35.93
C LYS A 14 -3.24 7.42 36.99
N ALA A 15 -3.99 7.43 38.09
CA ALA A 15 -3.89 6.42 39.15
C ALA A 15 -4.34 5.01 38.69
N ILE A 16 -5.35 4.92 37.82
CA ILE A 16 -5.78 3.63 37.25
C ILE A 16 -4.70 3.07 36.30
N ARG A 17 -4.05 3.94 35.52
CA ARG A 17 -3.00 3.54 34.57
C ARG A 17 -1.70 3.10 35.24
N GLU A 18 -1.38 3.64 36.42
CA GLU A 18 -0.25 3.17 37.23
C GLU A 18 -0.55 1.82 37.91
N LYS A 19 -1.77 1.57 38.37
CA LYS A 19 -2.16 0.27 38.94
C LYS A 19 -2.14 -0.89 37.93
N GLN A 20 -2.29 -0.60 36.64
CA GLN A 20 -2.20 -1.62 35.58
C GLN A 20 -0.75 -1.93 35.15
N LYS A 21 0.25 -1.16 35.58
CA LYS A 21 1.68 -1.41 35.27
C LYS A 21 2.36 -2.36 36.25
N THR A 22 1.70 -2.76 37.33
CA THR A 22 2.24 -3.65 38.35
C THR A 22 1.42 -4.93 38.43
N VAL A 23 1.58 -5.81 37.44
CA VAL A 23 1.24 -7.23 37.59
C VAL A 23 2.57 -7.99 37.52
N PRO A 24 3.01 -8.67 38.61
CA PRO A 24 4.26 -9.40 38.59
C PRO A 24 4.12 -10.65 37.72
N ALA A 25 5.14 -10.87 36.88
CA ALA A 25 5.30 -12.08 36.08
C ALA A 25 5.30 -13.32 36.98
N SER A 26 4.39 -14.25 36.70
CA SER A 26 4.37 -15.57 37.32
C SER A 26 5.64 -16.34 36.95
N ARG A 27 6.51 -16.52 37.94
CA ARG A 27 7.68 -17.41 37.85
C ARG A 27 7.20 -18.87 37.74
N GLY A 28 7.23 -19.40 36.52
CA GLY A 28 7.18 -20.83 36.28
C GLY A 28 8.43 -21.49 36.85
N ARG A 29 8.26 -22.33 37.88
CA ARG A 29 9.31 -23.17 38.46
C ARG A 29 9.75 -24.23 37.45
N GLN A 30 10.91 -24.04 36.84
CA GLN A 30 11.69 -25.15 36.28
C GLN A 30 12.40 -25.84 37.45
N ARG A 31 11.98 -27.07 37.78
CA ARG A 31 12.77 -27.96 38.63
C ARG A 31 13.77 -28.68 37.73
N ALA A 32 15.04 -28.34 37.90
CA ALA A 32 16.15 -29.22 37.56
C ALA A 32 16.14 -30.40 38.54
N ILE A 33 16.16 -31.62 38.02
CA ILE A 33 16.45 -32.82 38.79
C ILE A 33 17.84 -33.27 38.31
N ALA A 34 18.83 -32.97 39.16
CA ALA A 34 20.15 -33.57 39.11
C ALA A 34 20.08 -35.00 39.64
N GLY A 35 20.96 -35.85 39.12
CA GLY A 35 21.00 -37.28 39.35
C GLY A 35 21.20 -37.69 40.81
N ALA A 36 20.52 -38.76 41.18
CA ALA A 36 20.89 -39.63 42.28
C ALA A 36 20.53 -41.06 41.89
N ASP A 37 21.52 -41.94 41.99
CA ASP A 37 21.41 -43.39 41.83
C ASP A 37 20.25 -43.98 42.62
N VAL A 38 19.29 -44.59 41.92
CA VAL A 38 18.31 -45.48 42.54
C VAL A 38 18.24 -46.75 41.70
N LYS A 39 18.65 -47.85 42.34
CA LYS A 39 18.63 -49.23 41.82
C LYS A 39 17.25 -49.59 41.21
N PRO A 40 17.21 -50.31 40.08
CA PRO A 40 15.95 -50.78 39.49
C PRO A 40 15.34 -51.88 40.38
N ARG A 41 14.06 -51.71 40.72
CA ARG A 41 13.20 -52.81 41.23
C ARG A 41 12.77 -53.69 40.06
N PRO A 42 12.63 -55.01 40.26
CA PRO A 42 12.37 -55.98 39.19
C PRO A 42 10.96 -55.78 38.61
N GLY A 43 10.88 -55.97 37.29
CA GLY A 43 9.69 -55.70 36.48
C GLY A 43 8.48 -56.55 36.85
N PHE A 44 7.34 -55.88 37.00
CA PHE A 44 6.06 -56.52 36.75
C PHE A 44 5.89 -56.67 35.23
N LEU A 45 5.93 -57.92 34.78
CA LEU A 45 5.50 -58.35 33.45
C LEU A 45 4.04 -57.91 33.22
N ILE A 46 3.85 -56.76 32.58
CA ILE A 46 2.59 -56.43 31.92
C ILE A 46 2.61 -57.22 30.61
N LYS A 47 1.89 -58.34 30.58
CA LYS A 47 1.62 -59.08 29.34
C LYS A 47 0.99 -58.10 28.33
N PRO A 48 1.49 -58.00 27.09
CA PRO A 48 0.77 -57.29 26.05
C PRO A 48 -0.58 -57.98 25.88
N SER A 49 -1.66 -57.23 26.13
CA SER A 49 -3.01 -57.69 25.87
C SER A 49 -3.10 -57.96 24.38
N ALA A 50 -3.40 -59.21 24.02
CA ALA A 50 -3.55 -59.65 22.64
C ALA A 50 -4.44 -58.67 21.86
N GLU A 51 -3.97 -58.25 20.68
CA GLU A 51 -4.79 -57.58 19.67
C GLU A 51 -5.96 -58.51 19.34
N GLN A 52 -7.11 -58.27 19.96
CA GLN A 52 -8.37 -58.84 19.51
C GLN A 52 -8.67 -58.26 18.14
N ALA A 53 -8.85 -59.15 17.15
CA ALA A 53 -9.30 -58.77 15.83
C ALA A 53 -10.54 -57.85 15.93
N PRO A 54 -10.67 -56.82 15.08
CA PRO A 54 -11.81 -55.91 15.11
C PRO A 54 -13.09 -56.74 14.98
N GLY A 55 -13.95 -56.69 16.01
CA GLY A 55 -15.21 -57.43 16.01
C GLY A 55 -16.05 -57.09 14.79
N VAL A 56 -16.65 -58.10 14.17
CA VAL A 56 -17.63 -57.91 13.07
C VAL A 56 -18.80 -57.12 13.66
N GLY A 57 -19.00 -55.89 13.20
CA GLY A 57 -20.06 -55.02 13.70
C GLY A 57 -21.46 -55.60 13.47
N PHE A 58 -22.44 -55.07 14.20
CA PHE A 58 -23.84 -55.45 14.05
C PHE A 58 -24.48 -54.83 12.80
N ASN A 59 -25.58 -55.39 12.33
CA ASN A 59 -26.42 -54.79 11.29
C ASN A 59 -27.57 -54.01 11.92
N ALA A 60 -27.87 -52.81 11.38
CA ALA A 60 -29.02 -52.02 11.80
C ALA A 60 -30.34 -52.70 11.44
N VAL A 61 -31.32 -52.57 12.33
CA VAL A 61 -32.73 -52.87 12.05
C VAL A 61 -33.34 -51.66 11.38
N LYS A 62 -33.68 -51.77 10.09
CA LYS A 62 -34.13 -50.64 9.27
C LYS A 62 -35.53 -50.12 9.64
N ASP A 63 -36.36 -50.99 10.21
CA ASP A 63 -37.78 -50.67 10.51
C ASP A 63 -38.00 -50.03 11.89
N MET A 64 -36.93 -49.82 12.68
CA MET A 64 -37.03 -49.24 14.01
C MET A 64 -36.42 -47.82 14.05
N PRO A 65 -37.02 -46.89 14.80
CA PRO A 65 -36.52 -45.52 14.87
C PRO A 65 -35.17 -45.46 15.59
N THR A 66 -34.25 -44.66 15.06
CA THR A 66 -32.98 -44.35 15.72
C THR A 66 -33.18 -43.49 16.96
N LYS A 67 -32.24 -43.55 17.91
CA LYS A 67 -32.22 -42.67 19.10
C LYS A 67 -31.05 -41.71 19.04
N ARG A 68 -31.20 -40.53 19.63
CA ARG A 68 -30.08 -39.61 19.84
C ARG A 68 -29.48 -39.84 21.22
N ASP A 69 -28.17 -40.07 21.28
CA ASP A 69 -27.46 -40.11 22.56
C ASP A 69 -27.39 -38.68 23.12
N PHE A 70 -27.98 -38.46 24.29
CA PHE A 70 -28.00 -37.15 24.94
C PHE A 70 -26.63 -36.68 25.40
N ASN A 71 -25.71 -37.61 25.72
CA ASN A 71 -24.39 -37.26 26.23
C ASN A 71 -23.42 -36.89 25.10
N THR A 72 -23.52 -37.56 23.97
CA THR A 72 -22.57 -37.39 22.87
C THR A 72 -23.16 -36.70 21.65
N GLY A 73 -24.49 -36.55 21.59
CA GLY A 73 -25.21 -35.96 20.47
C GLY A 73 -25.32 -36.85 19.23
N ARG A 74 -24.74 -38.05 19.26
CA ARG A 74 -24.65 -39.01 18.13
C ARG A 74 -25.96 -39.75 17.90
N THR A 75 -26.13 -40.28 16.69
CA THR A 75 -27.27 -41.13 16.34
C THR A 75 -26.93 -42.59 16.63
N LEU A 76 -27.79 -43.25 17.39
CA LEU A 76 -27.69 -44.66 17.72
C LEU A 76 -28.73 -45.46 16.94
N PHE A 77 -28.28 -46.56 16.36
CA PHE A 77 -29.07 -47.44 15.50
C PHE A 77 -29.52 -48.68 16.28
N PRO A 78 -30.79 -49.08 16.14
CA PRO A 78 -31.28 -50.30 16.76
C PRO A 78 -30.62 -51.52 16.11
N THR A 79 -30.17 -52.45 16.94
CA THR A 79 -29.53 -53.70 16.56
C THR A 79 -30.13 -54.84 17.36
N HIS A 80 -30.26 -56.01 16.75
CA HIS A 80 -30.62 -57.22 17.47
C HIS A 80 -29.38 -57.83 18.11
N THR A 81 -29.36 -57.86 19.44
CA THR A 81 -28.39 -58.70 20.17
C THR A 81 -29.02 -60.06 20.44
N GLY A 82 -28.20 -61.12 20.42
CA GLY A 82 -28.66 -62.48 20.70
C GLY A 82 -29.47 -62.51 22.00
N GLY A 83 -30.76 -62.85 21.90
CA GLY A 83 -31.72 -62.78 23.01
C GLY A 83 -32.91 -61.83 22.81
N GLY A 84 -33.10 -61.24 21.61
CA GLY A 84 -34.32 -60.48 21.26
C GLY A 84 -34.40 -59.06 21.82
N LYS A 85 -33.39 -58.63 22.59
CA LYS A 85 -33.29 -57.25 23.09
C LYS A 85 -32.69 -56.34 22.03
N VAL A 86 -33.37 -55.22 21.78
CA VAL A 86 -32.90 -54.16 20.88
C VAL A 86 -31.86 -53.31 21.61
N GLN A 87 -30.63 -53.32 21.11
CA GLN A 87 -29.56 -52.45 21.60
C GLN A 87 -29.33 -51.31 20.62
N TYR A 88 -29.08 -50.11 21.14
CA TYR A 88 -28.81 -48.91 20.34
C TYR A 88 -27.29 -48.70 20.29
N LEU A 89 -26.70 -48.88 19.11
CA LEU A 89 -25.25 -48.81 18.90
C LEU A 89 -24.89 -47.69 17.92
N PRO A 90 -23.72 -47.04 18.08
CA PRO A 90 -23.26 -46.02 17.13
C PRO A 90 -22.85 -46.65 15.81
N ARG A 91 -22.82 -45.85 14.75
CA ARG A 91 -22.20 -46.24 13.48
C ARG A 91 -20.69 -46.42 13.66
N LYS A 92 -20.06 -47.33 12.90
CA LYS A 92 -18.61 -47.59 12.97
C LYS A 92 -17.75 -46.33 12.90
N SER A 93 -18.05 -45.39 12.00
CA SER A 93 -17.29 -44.13 11.88
C SER A 93 -17.45 -43.17 13.07
N GLU A 94 -18.49 -43.34 13.88
CA GLU A 94 -18.80 -42.51 15.04
C GLU A 94 -18.52 -43.23 16.38
N ALA A 95 -18.07 -44.48 16.30
CA ALA A 95 -17.73 -45.31 17.44
C ALA A 95 -16.40 -44.87 18.05
N THR A 96 -16.34 -44.80 19.38
CA THR A 96 -15.10 -44.58 20.13
C THR A 96 -14.15 -45.76 19.97
N ALA A 97 -12.87 -45.55 20.25
CA ALA A 97 -11.86 -46.61 20.21
C ALA A 97 -12.26 -47.83 21.08
N ARG A 98 -12.92 -47.61 22.23
CA ARG A 98 -13.40 -48.70 23.10
C ARG A 98 -14.58 -49.46 22.50
N GLU A 99 -15.49 -48.78 21.80
CA GLU A 99 -16.62 -49.40 21.12
C GLU A 99 -16.16 -50.21 19.91
N LEU A 100 -15.22 -49.67 19.13
CA LEU A 100 -14.56 -50.39 18.03
C LEU A 100 -13.85 -51.66 18.51
N GLN A 101 -13.08 -51.57 19.59
CA GLN A 101 -12.40 -52.71 20.21
C GLN A 101 -13.38 -53.80 20.68
N ARG A 102 -14.58 -53.42 21.11
CA ARG A 102 -15.60 -54.34 21.61
C ARG A 102 -16.59 -54.81 20.53
N GLY A 103 -16.44 -54.38 19.28
CA GLY A 103 -17.43 -54.66 18.24
C GLY A 103 -18.81 -54.02 18.48
N LEU A 104 -18.91 -53.04 19.39
CA LEU A 104 -20.16 -52.39 19.79
C LEU A 104 -20.49 -51.24 18.84
N PHE A 105 -20.62 -51.56 17.56
CA PHE A 105 -20.95 -50.61 16.52
C PHE A 105 -21.77 -51.28 15.43
N VAL A 106 -22.41 -50.45 14.61
CA VAL A 106 -23.15 -50.87 13.43
C VAL A 106 -22.30 -50.67 12.18
N SER A 107 -22.30 -51.65 11.27
CA SER A 107 -21.62 -51.53 9.97
C SER A 107 -22.19 -50.34 9.18
N ASN A 108 -21.31 -49.54 8.54
CA ASN A 108 -21.74 -48.36 7.78
C ASN A 108 -22.75 -48.75 6.68
N GLU A 109 -22.52 -49.89 6.03
CA GLU A 109 -23.34 -50.43 4.93
C GLU A 109 -24.75 -50.82 5.36
N SER A 110 -24.94 -51.29 6.60
CA SER A 110 -26.28 -51.68 7.07
C SER A 110 -27.18 -50.48 7.38
N VAL A 111 -26.58 -49.29 7.52
CA VAL A 111 -27.26 -48.01 7.79
C VAL A 111 -27.61 -47.27 6.49
N THR A 112 -26.98 -47.60 5.37
CA THR A 112 -27.22 -46.96 4.08
C THR A 112 -28.41 -47.58 3.35
N VAL A 113 -29.33 -46.72 2.91
CA VAL A 113 -30.38 -47.05 1.92
C VAL A 113 -29.91 -46.58 0.54
N ALA A 114 -30.31 -47.23 -0.55
CA ALA A 114 -29.96 -46.80 -1.90
C ALA A 114 -30.43 -45.34 -2.13
N PRO A 115 -29.69 -44.54 -2.93
CA PRO A 115 -30.09 -43.17 -3.20
C PRO A 115 -31.46 -43.14 -3.88
N ALA A 116 -32.39 -42.35 -3.34
CA ALA A 116 -33.75 -42.25 -3.85
C ALA A 116 -33.86 -41.32 -5.06
N ASN A 117 -32.94 -40.36 -5.18
CA ASN A 117 -32.99 -39.30 -6.18
C ASN A 117 -31.93 -39.53 -7.27
N THR A 118 -32.19 -38.98 -8.46
CA THR A 118 -31.26 -39.06 -9.60
C THR A 118 -30.46 -37.76 -9.75
N LEU A 119 -29.16 -37.85 -10.03
CA LEU A 119 -28.30 -36.67 -10.19
C LEU A 119 -28.62 -35.92 -11.50
N LEU A 120 -28.85 -34.62 -11.42
CA LEU A 120 -29.07 -33.77 -12.59
C LEU A 120 -27.74 -33.33 -13.20
N LYS A 121 -27.62 -33.43 -14.53
CA LYS A 121 -26.42 -33.05 -15.27
C LYS A 121 -26.35 -31.54 -15.54
N ALA A 122 -25.14 -31.06 -15.84
CA ALA A 122 -24.91 -29.69 -16.29
C ALA A 122 -25.73 -29.38 -17.55
N GLY A 123 -26.58 -28.35 -17.48
CA GLY A 123 -27.51 -27.94 -18.54
C GLY A 123 -28.99 -28.11 -18.19
N SER A 124 -29.34 -29.03 -17.27
CA SER A 124 -30.74 -29.26 -16.86
C SER A 124 -31.24 -28.29 -15.78
N VAL A 125 -30.32 -27.59 -15.09
CA VAL A 125 -30.62 -26.68 -13.97
C VAL A 125 -29.66 -25.51 -13.97
N ASN A 126 -30.13 -24.35 -13.50
CA ASN A 126 -29.34 -23.12 -13.42
C ASN A 126 -28.08 -23.27 -12.54
N LYS A 127 -28.11 -24.15 -11.54
CA LYS A 127 -26.98 -24.47 -10.66
C LYS A 127 -26.96 -25.97 -10.38
N THR A 128 -25.87 -26.64 -10.73
CA THR A 128 -25.69 -28.08 -10.50
C THR A 128 -25.26 -28.41 -9.07
N SER A 129 -24.70 -27.44 -8.36
CA SER A 129 -24.33 -27.58 -6.95
C SER A 129 -24.45 -26.25 -6.21
N LEU A 130 -24.72 -26.33 -4.91
CA LEU A 130 -24.75 -25.20 -3.99
C LEU A 130 -23.88 -25.50 -2.78
N ARG A 131 -23.41 -24.46 -2.10
CA ARG A 131 -22.81 -24.59 -0.78
C ARG A 131 -23.90 -24.35 0.26
N ASP A 132 -24.16 -25.35 1.09
CA ASP A 132 -25.09 -25.20 2.21
C ASP A 132 -24.48 -24.23 3.23
N PHE A 133 -25.18 -23.14 3.53
CA PHE A 133 -24.71 -22.13 4.48
C PHE A 133 -24.67 -22.64 5.91
N ASN A 134 -25.51 -23.61 6.27
CA ASN A 134 -25.60 -24.12 7.63
C ASN A 134 -24.48 -25.11 7.94
N THR A 135 -24.22 -26.04 7.01
CA THR A 135 -23.22 -27.10 7.21
C THR A 135 -21.88 -26.79 6.56
N GLY A 136 -21.83 -25.84 5.64
CA GLY A 136 -20.63 -25.50 4.85
C GLY A 136 -20.30 -26.49 3.72
N ARG A 137 -21.10 -27.56 3.58
CA ARG A 137 -20.93 -28.68 2.65
C ARG A 137 -21.37 -28.31 1.23
N THR A 138 -20.89 -29.07 0.25
CA THR A 138 -21.34 -28.93 -1.14
C THR A 138 -22.47 -29.93 -1.39
N VAL A 139 -23.63 -29.41 -1.79
CA VAL A 139 -24.83 -30.20 -2.13
C VAL A 139 -25.09 -30.12 -3.63
N PHE A 140 -25.57 -31.22 -4.20
CA PHE A 140 -25.73 -31.43 -5.64
C PHE A 140 -27.20 -31.47 -6.02
N ALA A 141 -27.55 -30.87 -7.15
CA ALA A 141 -28.93 -30.86 -7.64
C ALA A 141 -29.34 -32.28 -8.08
N THR A 142 -30.38 -32.80 -7.45
CA THR A 142 -30.97 -34.10 -7.74
C THR A 142 -32.45 -33.94 -8.06
N GLN A 143 -33.03 -34.91 -8.74
CA GLN A 143 -34.46 -34.98 -9.02
C GLN A 143 -35.10 -36.12 -8.24
N ASP A 144 -36.14 -35.80 -7.49
CA ASP A 144 -36.94 -36.78 -6.75
C ASP A 144 -37.92 -37.52 -7.68
N ALA A 145 -38.66 -38.49 -7.13
CA ALA A 145 -39.66 -39.26 -7.88
C ALA A 145 -40.83 -38.41 -8.42
N ASN A 146 -41.07 -37.23 -7.84
CA ASN A 146 -42.12 -36.29 -8.27
C ASN A 146 -41.62 -35.31 -9.35
N GLY A 147 -40.33 -35.35 -9.69
CA GLY A 147 -39.70 -34.44 -10.62
C GLY A 147 -39.21 -33.13 -10.00
N GLU A 148 -39.31 -32.95 -8.69
CA GLU A 148 -38.84 -31.78 -7.96
C GLU A 148 -37.32 -31.82 -7.77
N THR A 149 -36.70 -30.63 -7.79
CA THR A 149 -35.25 -30.50 -7.59
C THR A 149 -34.92 -30.38 -6.10
N GLU A 150 -34.18 -31.34 -5.57
CA GLU A 150 -33.66 -31.34 -4.19
C GLU A 150 -32.13 -31.31 -4.21
N TYR A 151 -31.50 -30.53 -3.32
CA TYR A 151 -30.04 -30.46 -3.21
C TYR A 151 -29.53 -31.39 -2.11
N LEU A 152 -28.80 -32.44 -2.49
CA LEU A 152 -28.37 -33.50 -1.58
C LEU A 152 -26.85 -33.55 -1.44
N PRO A 153 -26.32 -33.90 -0.25
CA PRO A 153 -24.89 -34.09 -0.05
C PRO A 153 -24.40 -35.37 -0.73
N ARG A 154 -23.08 -35.55 -0.80
CA ARG A 154 -22.51 -36.82 -1.24
C ARG A 154 -22.60 -37.88 -0.15
N GLN A 155 -22.46 -39.14 -0.52
CA GLN A 155 -22.54 -40.27 0.39
C GLN A 155 -21.55 -40.16 1.55
N SER A 156 -20.31 -39.76 1.29
CA SER A 156 -19.28 -39.59 2.34
C SER A 156 -19.54 -38.40 3.27
N GLU A 157 -20.25 -37.38 2.81
CA GLU A 157 -20.60 -36.17 3.59
C GLU A 157 -21.98 -36.25 4.24
N ALA A 158 -22.82 -37.21 3.84
CA ALA A 158 -24.17 -37.38 4.33
C ALA A 158 -24.22 -37.79 5.81
N THR A 159 -25.14 -37.18 6.54
CA THR A 159 -25.46 -37.54 7.92
C THR A 159 -26.08 -38.94 7.99
N ALA A 160 -26.02 -39.53 9.19
CA ALA A 160 -26.73 -40.75 9.53
C ALA A 160 -28.20 -40.77 9.07
N GLN A 161 -28.92 -39.65 9.24
CA GLN A 161 -30.32 -39.53 8.85
C GLN A 161 -30.50 -39.46 7.33
N GLU A 162 -29.65 -38.69 6.65
CA GLU A 162 -29.68 -38.60 5.18
C GLU A 162 -29.38 -39.96 4.52
N LEU A 163 -28.45 -40.74 5.06
CA LEU A 163 -28.12 -42.08 4.56
C LEU A 163 -29.25 -43.09 4.79
N LEU A 164 -29.96 -42.99 5.92
CA LEU A 164 -31.14 -43.82 6.20
C LEU A 164 -32.31 -43.49 5.27
N LEU A 165 -32.44 -42.23 4.86
CA LEU A 165 -33.51 -41.77 3.99
C LEU A 165 -33.17 -41.90 2.49
N GLY A 166 -31.97 -42.36 2.13
CA GLY A 166 -31.51 -42.37 0.75
C GLY A 166 -31.31 -40.97 0.16
N LYS A 167 -31.18 -39.94 1.01
CA LYS A 167 -31.03 -38.53 0.65
C LYS A 167 -29.57 -38.13 0.47
N TYR A 168 -28.90 -38.75 -0.48
CA TYR A 168 -27.51 -38.45 -0.84
C TYR A 168 -27.25 -38.81 -2.31
N VAL A 169 -26.10 -38.38 -2.83
CA VAL A 169 -25.58 -38.76 -4.15
C VAL A 169 -24.36 -39.65 -3.97
N LEU A 170 -24.22 -40.68 -4.80
CA LEU A 170 -23.04 -41.56 -4.75
C LEU A 170 -21.77 -40.76 -5.12
N ASP A 171 -20.68 -41.01 -4.39
CA ASP A 171 -19.43 -40.26 -4.57
C ASP A 171 -18.86 -40.40 -5.98
N ASP A 172 -18.97 -41.59 -6.59
CA ASP A 172 -18.50 -41.91 -7.95
C ASP A 172 -19.29 -41.21 -9.07
N GLN A 173 -20.50 -40.72 -8.78
CA GLN A 173 -21.32 -39.97 -9.74
C GLN A 173 -20.93 -38.49 -9.82
N VAL A 174 -20.27 -37.96 -8.79
CA VAL A 174 -19.93 -36.54 -8.67
C VAL A 174 -18.43 -36.27 -8.63
N GLU A 175 -17.62 -37.29 -8.35
CA GLU A 175 -16.17 -37.18 -8.19
C GLU A 175 -15.44 -38.16 -9.10
N THR A 176 -14.55 -37.61 -9.92
CA THR A 176 -13.56 -38.39 -10.68
C THR A 176 -12.24 -38.39 -9.88
N PRO A 177 -11.42 -39.46 -9.95
CA PRO A 177 -10.15 -39.50 -9.25
C PRO A 177 -9.30 -38.26 -9.56
N ALA A 178 -8.67 -37.69 -8.54
CA ALA A 178 -7.82 -36.52 -8.69
C ALA A 178 -6.73 -36.77 -9.76
N VAL A 179 -6.50 -35.78 -10.62
CA VAL A 179 -5.38 -35.79 -11.56
C VAL A 179 -4.09 -35.89 -10.73
N PRO A 180 -3.14 -36.77 -11.10
CA PRO A 180 -1.92 -37.00 -10.32
C PRO A 180 -0.97 -35.81 -10.41
N ASN A 181 -1.26 -34.75 -9.65
CA ASN A 181 -0.41 -33.58 -9.52
C ASN A 181 0.36 -33.62 -8.19
N VAL A 182 1.61 -33.15 -8.21
CA VAL A 182 2.44 -33.06 -7.00
C VAL A 182 2.22 -31.70 -6.35
N VAL A 183 1.77 -31.68 -5.10
CA VAL A 183 1.60 -30.44 -4.33
C VAL A 183 2.97 -29.82 -4.02
N LEU A 184 3.17 -28.58 -4.44
CA LEU A 184 4.40 -27.84 -4.19
C LEU A 184 4.40 -27.25 -2.77
N LYS A 185 5.58 -27.07 -2.17
CA LYS A 185 5.74 -26.42 -0.85
C LYS A 185 5.61 -24.89 -0.90
N GLU A 186 5.06 -24.37 -1.99
CA GLU A 186 4.83 -22.94 -2.21
C GLU A 186 3.57 -22.47 -1.49
N LYS A 187 3.43 -21.14 -1.32
CA LYS A 187 2.31 -20.55 -0.60
C LYS A 187 1.01 -20.64 -1.42
N PRO A 188 -0.13 -20.98 -0.79
CA PRO A 188 -1.41 -21.00 -1.47
C PRO A 188 -1.88 -19.60 -1.87
N VAL A 189 -2.74 -19.56 -2.89
CA VAL A 189 -3.34 -18.36 -3.47
C VAL A 189 -4.83 -18.30 -3.08
N LEU A 190 -5.34 -17.12 -2.75
CA LEU A 190 -6.77 -16.94 -2.48
C LEU A 190 -7.53 -16.81 -3.81
N ASP A 191 -8.39 -17.77 -4.08
CA ASP A 191 -9.42 -17.63 -5.09
C ASP A 191 -10.59 -16.84 -4.47
N LEU A 192 -10.73 -15.60 -4.92
CA LEU A 192 -11.73 -14.68 -4.40
C LEU A 192 -13.12 -14.87 -5.00
N ASN A 193 -13.25 -15.59 -6.12
CA ASN A 193 -14.55 -15.87 -6.72
C ASN A 193 -15.30 -16.88 -5.87
N TYR A 194 -14.62 -17.96 -5.50
CA TYR A 194 -15.17 -19.05 -4.71
C TYR A 194 -14.78 -18.97 -3.22
N ARG A 195 -13.94 -17.99 -2.86
CA ARG A 195 -13.49 -17.69 -1.48
C ARG A 195 -12.83 -18.89 -0.80
N ARG A 196 -11.84 -19.45 -1.48
CA ARG A 196 -11.15 -20.70 -1.11
C ARG A 196 -9.66 -20.61 -1.39
N LEU A 197 -8.88 -21.55 -0.87
CA LEU A 197 -7.44 -21.61 -1.12
C LEU A 197 -7.16 -22.51 -2.32
N LEU A 198 -6.34 -22.00 -3.24
CA LEU A 198 -5.76 -22.81 -4.30
C LEU A 198 -4.30 -23.06 -3.97
N TYR A 199 -3.91 -24.33 -3.99
CA TYR A 199 -2.55 -24.74 -3.72
C TYR A 199 -1.82 -24.93 -5.05
N PRO A 200 -0.57 -24.48 -5.14
CA PRO A 200 0.26 -24.72 -6.31
C PRO A 200 0.58 -26.22 -6.40
N THR A 201 0.26 -26.80 -7.54
CA THR A 201 0.55 -28.19 -7.89
C THR A 201 1.32 -28.22 -9.19
N ARG A 202 2.13 -29.25 -9.40
CA ARG A 202 2.82 -29.47 -10.66
C ARG A 202 2.14 -30.61 -11.40
N ASP A 203 1.72 -30.33 -12.63
CA ASP A 203 1.10 -31.31 -13.52
C ASP A 203 2.15 -32.29 -14.10
N THR A 204 1.69 -33.23 -14.91
CA THR A 204 2.57 -34.21 -15.58
C THR A 204 3.47 -33.59 -16.65
N ASN A 205 3.12 -32.40 -17.15
CA ASN A 205 3.93 -31.65 -18.13
C ASN A 205 4.99 -30.75 -17.46
N GLY A 206 4.97 -30.65 -16.12
CA GLY A 206 5.87 -29.81 -15.34
C GLY A 206 5.38 -28.37 -15.15
N GLU A 207 4.19 -28.03 -15.64
CA GLU A 207 3.53 -26.74 -15.45
C GLU A 207 2.93 -26.61 -14.05
N THR A 208 2.92 -25.39 -13.52
CA THR A 208 2.31 -25.10 -12.22
C THR A 208 0.83 -24.76 -12.39
N GLU A 209 -0.03 -25.60 -11.82
CA GLU A 209 -1.47 -25.40 -11.78
C GLU A 209 -1.95 -25.17 -10.33
N TYR A 210 -2.86 -24.23 -10.14
CA TYR A 210 -3.42 -23.91 -8.83
C TYR A 210 -4.75 -24.63 -8.62
N LEU A 211 -4.76 -25.65 -7.75
CA LEU A 211 -5.92 -26.51 -7.50
C LEU A 211 -6.48 -26.33 -6.08
N PRO A 212 -7.82 -26.37 -5.89
CA PRO A 212 -8.42 -26.34 -4.58
C PRO A 212 -8.23 -27.67 -3.83
N GLY A 213 -8.38 -27.64 -2.50
CA GLY A 213 -8.58 -28.87 -1.72
C GLY A 213 -9.91 -29.54 -2.09
N GLN A 214 -9.99 -30.87 -1.94
CA GLN A 214 -11.15 -31.68 -2.29
C GLN A 214 -12.46 -31.14 -1.69
N SER A 215 -12.42 -30.75 -0.41
CA SER A 215 -13.57 -30.17 0.31
C SER A 215 -13.98 -28.77 -0.17
N GLU A 216 -13.10 -28.05 -0.88
CA GLU A 216 -13.33 -26.70 -1.40
C GLU A 216 -13.55 -26.65 -2.92
N ALA A 217 -13.47 -27.80 -3.60
CA ALA A 217 -13.63 -27.92 -5.03
C ALA A 217 -15.10 -27.77 -5.46
N THR A 218 -15.32 -27.15 -6.62
CA THR A 218 -16.64 -27.04 -7.26
C THR A 218 -17.03 -28.37 -7.91
N ALA A 219 -18.32 -28.59 -8.14
CA ALA A 219 -18.81 -29.80 -8.82
C ALA A 219 -18.12 -30.06 -10.16
N GLN A 220 -17.81 -29.00 -10.92
CA GLN A 220 -17.10 -29.13 -12.19
C GLN A 220 -15.63 -29.52 -12.01
N GLU A 221 -14.95 -29.02 -10.97
CA GLU A 221 -13.58 -29.41 -10.66
C GLU A 221 -13.50 -30.86 -10.19
N LEU A 222 -14.47 -31.31 -9.38
CA LEU A 222 -14.56 -32.69 -8.91
C LEU A 222 -14.86 -33.67 -10.02
N PHE A 223 -15.79 -33.30 -10.91
CA PHE A 223 -16.11 -34.07 -12.12
C PHE A 223 -14.92 -34.14 -13.09
N ASN A 224 -13.99 -33.18 -13.05
CA ASN A 224 -12.80 -33.19 -13.90
C ASN A 224 -11.54 -33.69 -13.18
N GLY A 225 -11.62 -34.12 -11.92
CA GLY A 225 -10.45 -34.50 -11.12
C GLY A 225 -9.49 -33.35 -10.79
N ARG A 226 -9.89 -32.09 -10.97
CA ARG A 226 -9.05 -30.88 -10.77
C ARG A 226 -9.10 -30.40 -9.32
N TYR A 227 -8.63 -31.22 -8.40
CA TYR A 227 -8.55 -30.92 -6.97
C TYR A 227 -7.39 -31.69 -6.32
N ILE A 228 -7.09 -31.36 -5.07
CA ILE A 228 -6.07 -32.05 -4.27
C ILE A 228 -6.78 -32.91 -3.22
N PRO A 229 -6.50 -34.22 -3.13
CA PRO A 229 -7.05 -35.08 -2.09
C PRO A 229 -6.78 -34.50 -0.71
N GLU A 230 -7.76 -34.54 0.19
CA GLU A 230 -7.68 -33.83 1.48
C GLU A 230 -6.45 -34.22 2.32
N GLN A 231 -6.04 -35.49 2.25
CA GLN A 231 -4.82 -36.01 2.89
C GLN A 231 -3.50 -35.39 2.39
N ASN A 232 -3.52 -34.82 1.18
CA ASN A 232 -2.39 -34.15 0.54
C ASN A 232 -2.45 -32.63 0.71
N VAL A 233 -3.54 -32.10 1.26
CA VAL A 233 -3.65 -30.67 1.59
C VAL A 233 -2.71 -30.40 2.77
N PRO A 234 -1.70 -29.53 2.60
CA PRO A 234 -0.76 -29.27 3.69
C PRO A 234 -1.51 -28.67 4.88
N ALA A 235 -1.33 -29.26 6.06
CA ALA A 235 -1.94 -28.82 7.34
C ALA A 235 -1.48 -27.41 7.82
N GLN A 236 -0.80 -26.64 6.96
CA GLN A 236 -0.29 -25.32 7.29
C GLN A 236 -1.45 -24.35 7.52
N LYS A 237 -1.59 -23.93 8.79
CA LYS A 237 -2.25 -22.68 9.19
C LYS A 237 -1.89 -21.60 8.19
N ILE A 238 -2.91 -21.07 7.51
CA ILE A 238 -2.94 -19.90 6.60
C ILE A 238 -1.82 -18.90 6.96
N ALA A 239 -0.62 -19.13 6.45
CA ALA A 239 0.55 -18.31 6.71
C ALA A 239 0.92 -17.64 5.39
N GLY A 240 0.29 -16.50 5.14
CA GLY A 240 0.63 -15.65 4.01
C GLY A 240 -0.01 -16.08 2.70
N LEU A 241 -1.09 -15.39 2.32
CA LEU A 241 -1.58 -15.42 0.95
C LEU A 241 -0.47 -14.92 0.00
N ALA A 242 -0.18 -15.68 -1.05
CA ALA A 242 0.86 -15.35 -2.02
C ALA A 242 0.51 -14.17 -2.96
N ASN A 243 -0.69 -13.60 -2.85
CA ASN A 243 -1.11 -12.50 -3.72
C ASN A 243 -0.16 -11.31 -3.51
N PRO A 244 0.58 -10.89 -4.56
CA PRO A 244 1.53 -9.80 -4.43
C PRO A 244 0.76 -8.52 -4.08
N LEU A 245 1.16 -7.89 -2.97
CA LEU A 245 0.75 -6.53 -2.65
C LEU A 245 1.18 -5.62 -3.80
N GLU A 246 0.24 -4.90 -4.39
CA GLU A 246 0.58 -3.96 -5.45
C GLU A 246 1.25 -2.71 -4.89
N ASN A 247 2.21 -2.16 -5.64
CA ASN A 247 2.83 -0.86 -5.36
C ASN A 247 1.88 0.35 -5.55
N ARG A 248 0.56 0.16 -5.51
CA ARG A 248 -0.44 1.23 -5.57
C ARG A 248 -0.61 1.91 -4.21
N ALA A 249 -1.26 3.07 -4.21
CA ALA A 249 -1.58 3.77 -2.96
C ALA A 249 -2.59 2.95 -2.14
N THR A 250 -2.32 2.82 -0.84
CA THR A 250 -3.29 2.27 0.13
C THR A 250 -4.49 3.20 0.22
N LYS A 251 -5.69 2.64 0.41
CA LYS A 251 -6.89 3.44 0.68
C LYS A 251 -7.22 3.42 2.17
N PHE A 252 -7.95 4.43 2.61
CA PHE A 252 -8.52 4.45 3.94
C PHE A 252 -10.02 4.14 3.83
N ASP A 253 -10.44 3.08 4.51
CA ASP A 253 -11.84 2.71 4.67
C ASP A 253 -12.43 3.56 5.80
N PHE A 254 -13.17 4.61 5.44
CA PHE A 254 -13.74 5.56 6.40
C PHE A 254 -14.84 4.95 7.26
N THR A 255 -15.61 4.01 6.70
CA THR A 255 -16.69 3.33 7.42
C THR A 255 -16.15 2.53 8.60
N ARG A 256 -14.95 1.94 8.43
CA ARG A 256 -14.33 1.05 9.43
C ARG A 256 -13.04 1.62 10.04
N GLN A 257 -12.73 2.89 9.75
CA GLN A 257 -11.58 3.66 10.24
C GLN A 257 -10.23 2.94 10.18
N ARG A 258 -9.93 2.31 9.03
CA ARG A 258 -8.73 1.48 8.87
C ARG A 258 -8.11 1.61 7.50
N LYS A 259 -6.85 1.21 7.38
CA LYS A 259 -6.15 1.14 6.09
C LYS A 259 -6.45 -0.18 5.38
N VAL A 260 -6.65 -0.09 4.08
CA VAL A 260 -6.81 -1.24 3.19
C VAL A 260 -5.75 -1.19 2.08
N TYR A 261 -5.20 -2.35 1.77
CA TYR A 261 -4.04 -2.50 0.90
C TYR A 261 -4.45 -3.15 -0.43
N PRO A 262 -3.89 -2.68 -1.56
CA PRO A 262 -4.22 -3.20 -2.87
C PRO A 262 -3.55 -4.56 -3.09
N ILE A 263 -4.34 -5.56 -3.49
CA ILE A 263 -3.91 -6.91 -3.84
C ILE A 263 -4.44 -7.23 -5.23
N LYS A 264 -3.65 -7.89 -6.07
CA LYS A 264 -4.15 -8.50 -7.31
C LYS A 264 -4.74 -9.88 -7.02
N ASN A 265 -5.94 -10.13 -7.54
CA ASN A 265 -6.49 -11.48 -7.56
C ASN A 265 -5.89 -12.31 -8.71
N VAL A 266 -6.24 -13.60 -8.77
CA VAL A 266 -5.87 -14.54 -9.84
C VAL A 266 -6.27 -14.08 -11.25
N HIS A 267 -7.27 -13.21 -11.38
CA HIS A 267 -7.70 -12.63 -12.66
C HIS A 267 -7.06 -11.26 -12.95
N GLY A 268 -6.08 -10.82 -12.17
CA GLY A 268 -5.39 -9.53 -12.34
C GLY A 268 -6.20 -8.30 -11.89
N LYS A 269 -7.41 -8.46 -11.33
CA LYS A 269 -8.21 -7.38 -10.76
C LYS A 269 -7.66 -6.97 -9.40
N VAL A 270 -7.58 -5.65 -9.17
CA VAL A 270 -7.09 -5.07 -7.93
C VAL A 270 -8.23 -4.93 -6.92
N LEU A 271 -8.02 -5.48 -5.72
CA LEU A 271 -8.95 -5.44 -4.60
C LEU A 271 -8.25 -4.84 -3.38
N TYR A 272 -9.03 -4.31 -2.44
CA TYR A 272 -8.51 -3.64 -1.25
C TYR A 272 -8.88 -4.41 0.00
N LEU A 273 -7.90 -5.03 0.66
CA LEU A 273 -8.10 -5.86 1.85
C LEU A 273 -7.46 -5.24 3.10
N PRO A 274 -8.05 -5.41 4.29
CA PRO A 274 -7.45 -4.98 5.54
C PRO A 274 -6.29 -5.90 5.95
N ARG A 275 -5.44 -5.43 6.86
CA ARG A 275 -4.49 -6.29 7.57
C ARG A 275 -5.23 -7.23 8.54
N LEU A 276 -4.65 -8.37 8.88
CA LEU A 276 -5.25 -9.37 9.78
C LEU A 276 -5.67 -8.75 11.12
N SER A 277 -4.84 -7.90 11.71
CA SER A 277 -5.17 -7.21 12.97
C SER A 277 -6.32 -6.20 12.86
N ASP A 278 -6.62 -5.70 11.66
CA ASP A 278 -7.71 -4.74 11.40
C ASP A 278 -8.97 -5.40 10.80
N ALA A 279 -8.89 -6.70 10.48
CA ALA A 279 -9.99 -7.45 9.92
C ALA A 279 -11.06 -7.72 11.00
N LEU A 280 -12.32 -7.58 10.62
CA LEU A 280 -13.48 -7.94 11.44
C LEU A 280 -13.56 -9.47 11.61
N PRO A 281 -14.29 -9.98 12.62
CA PRO A 281 -14.48 -11.42 12.81
C PRO A 281 -14.97 -12.14 11.54
N ASP A 282 -15.97 -11.58 10.85
CA ASP A 282 -16.49 -12.16 9.60
C ASP A 282 -15.46 -12.14 8.46
N GLU A 283 -14.61 -11.11 8.41
CA GLU A 283 -13.54 -11.03 7.41
C GLU A 283 -12.44 -12.04 7.70
N ARG A 284 -12.11 -12.27 8.98
CA ARG A 284 -11.17 -13.32 9.40
C ARG A 284 -11.72 -14.70 9.10
N ALA A 285 -12.98 -14.95 9.44
CA ALA A 285 -13.66 -16.21 9.17
C ALA A 285 -13.73 -16.50 7.66
N ARG A 286 -13.79 -15.46 6.82
CA ARG A 286 -13.82 -15.56 5.35
C ARG A 286 -12.45 -15.47 4.68
N GLY A 287 -11.36 -15.32 5.43
CA GLY A 287 -10.02 -15.15 4.85
C GLY A 287 -9.81 -13.84 4.07
N ILE A 288 -10.65 -12.83 4.28
CA ILE A 288 -10.64 -11.54 3.55
C ILE A 288 -9.69 -10.56 4.27
N PHE A 289 -8.42 -10.93 4.39
CA PHE A 289 -7.40 -10.11 5.04
C PHE A 289 -6.01 -10.41 4.48
N ILE A 290 -5.05 -9.56 4.81
CA ILE A 290 -3.63 -9.75 4.52
C ILE A 290 -2.88 -9.95 5.83
N PRO A 291 -2.06 -11.00 5.96
CA PRO A 291 -1.21 -11.18 7.13
C PRO A 291 -0.32 -9.96 7.41
N ASP A 292 -0.21 -9.62 8.69
CA ASP A 292 0.44 -8.37 9.14
C ASP A 292 1.93 -8.32 8.76
N ASP A 293 2.61 -9.47 8.79
CA ASP A 293 4.01 -9.62 8.39
C ASP A 293 4.24 -9.24 6.92
N ILE A 294 3.35 -9.67 6.02
CA ILE A 294 3.41 -9.34 4.59
C ILE A 294 3.22 -7.83 4.38
N VAL A 295 2.22 -7.24 5.05
CA VAL A 295 1.99 -5.79 5.00
C VAL A 295 3.20 -5.02 5.51
N ASN A 296 3.79 -5.45 6.62
CA ASN A 296 4.97 -4.82 7.22
C ASN A 296 6.18 -4.89 6.28
N GLN A 297 6.47 -6.06 5.68
CA GLN A 297 7.57 -6.20 4.71
C GLN A 297 7.37 -5.31 3.48
N HIS A 298 6.16 -5.24 2.95
CA HIS A 298 5.84 -4.37 1.82
C HIS A 298 5.99 -2.88 2.17
N GLU A 299 5.49 -2.45 3.33
CA GLU A 299 5.69 -1.08 3.79
C GLU A 299 7.16 -0.76 4.04
N GLN A 300 7.94 -1.69 4.61
CA GLN A 300 9.37 -1.52 4.82
C GLN A 300 10.12 -1.37 3.49
N SER A 301 9.76 -2.18 2.48
CA SER A 301 10.34 -2.10 1.14
C SER A 301 10.02 -0.76 0.48
N ARG A 302 8.75 -0.31 0.55
CA ARG A 302 8.36 1.05 0.11
C ARG A 302 9.09 2.17 0.86
N ARG A 303 9.39 1.98 2.15
CA ARG A 303 10.12 2.96 2.96
C ARG A 303 11.61 3.00 2.61
N LYS A 304 12.22 1.86 2.22
CA LYS A 304 13.61 1.81 1.74
C LYS A 304 13.78 2.66 0.49
N ASP A 305 12.88 2.51 -0.49
CA ASP A 305 12.89 3.36 -1.69
C ASP A 305 12.69 4.84 -1.33
N LYS A 306 11.78 5.11 -0.37
CA LYS A 306 11.48 6.47 0.09
C LYS A 306 12.63 7.18 0.81
N ASN A 307 13.58 6.43 1.38
CA ASN A 307 14.71 6.95 2.14
C ASN A 307 16.02 6.93 1.36
N ASP A 308 16.00 6.56 0.07
CA ASP A 308 17.15 6.74 -0.79
C ASP A 308 17.44 8.26 -0.89
N PRO A 309 18.60 8.74 -0.41
CA PRO A 309 18.94 10.15 -0.45
C PRO A 309 18.88 10.72 -1.88
N ALA A 310 19.16 9.92 -2.91
CA ALA A 310 19.06 10.34 -4.31
C ALA A 310 17.61 10.57 -4.74
N GLU A 311 16.69 9.66 -4.40
CA GLU A 311 15.27 9.79 -4.74
C GLU A 311 14.59 10.91 -3.94
N LEU A 312 15.01 11.10 -2.68
CA LEU A 312 14.51 12.17 -1.82
C LEU A 312 15.00 13.55 -2.28
N ALA A 313 16.24 13.65 -2.77
CA ALA A 313 16.75 14.86 -3.44
C ALA A 313 15.98 15.17 -4.72
N LYS A 314 15.71 14.17 -5.57
CA LYS A 314 14.90 14.32 -6.79
C LYS A 314 13.48 14.79 -6.48
N ARG A 315 12.80 14.20 -5.49
CA ARG A 315 11.47 14.64 -5.06
C ARG A 315 11.44 16.04 -4.46
N ARG A 316 12.50 16.45 -3.75
CA ARG A 316 12.67 17.84 -3.27
C ARG A 316 12.83 18.80 -4.45
N ALA A 317 13.64 18.44 -5.45
CA ALA A 317 13.80 19.21 -6.68
C ALA A 317 12.47 19.32 -7.45
N ASP A 318 11.76 18.21 -7.66
CA ASP A 318 10.47 18.19 -8.36
C ASP A 318 9.39 18.99 -7.62
N ARG A 319 9.37 18.93 -6.28
CA ARG A 319 8.44 19.73 -5.47
C ARG A 319 8.79 21.22 -5.51
N ALA A 320 10.07 21.58 -5.50
CA ALA A 320 10.51 22.95 -5.73
C ALA A 320 10.07 23.44 -7.11
N HIS A 321 10.25 22.62 -8.16
CA HIS A 321 9.78 22.93 -9.51
C HIS A 321 8.26 23.13 -9.62
N ARG A 322 7.46 22.34 -8.89
CA ARG A 322 5.99 22.49 -8.86
C ARG A 322 5.53 23.72 -8.07
N LEU A 323 6.15 23.99 -6.93
CA LEU A 323 5.80 25.14 -6.07
C LEU A 323 6.21 26.48 -6.68
N HIS A 324 7.22 26.50 -7.55
CA HIS A 324 7.64 27.71 -8.27
C HIS A 324 6.84 27.99 -9.55
N GLY A 325 5.78 27.22 -9.82
CA GLY A 325 4.88 27.45 -10.95
C GLY A 325 5.59 27.19 -12.28
N LYS A 326 5.21 26.13 -12.99
CA LYS A 326 5.48 26.05 -14.41
C LYS A 326 4.40 26.92 -15.08
N PRO A 327 4.66 28.15 -15.55
CA PRO A 327 3.69 28.83 -16.38
C PRO A 327 3.43 27.95 -17.61
N PRO A 328 2.17 27.73 -18.00
CA PRO A 328 1.86 27.02 -19.24
C PRO A 328 2.44 27.84 -20.39
N GLY A 329 3.47 27.30 -21.07
CA GLY A 329 4.26 28.00 -22.10
C GLY A 329 5.71 28.36 -21.70
N GLY A 330 6.23 27.79 -20.61
CA GLY A 330 7.53 28.18 -20.00
C GLY A 330 8.73 28.20 -20.94
N VAL A 331 9.19 29.42 -21.25
CA VAL A 331 10.58 29.73 -21.60
C VAL A 331 11.49 28.97 -20.62
N PRO A 332 12.49 28.20 -21.09
CA PRO A 332 13.39 27.47 -20.20
C PRO A 332 13.95 28.41 -19.13
N PRO A 333 14.05 27.95 -17.87
CA PRO A 333 14.53 28.80 -16.78
C PRO A 333 15.89 29.39 -17.16
N TYR A 334 15.94 30.72 -17.21
CA TYR A 334 17.15 31.47 -17.50
C TYR A 334 18.27 30.97 -16.56
N THR A 335 19.27 30.31 -17.14
CA THR A 335 20.42 29.81 -16.40
C THR A 335 21.54 30.82 -16.57
N PRO A 336 21.83 31.68 -15.58
CA PRO A 336 22.81 32.74 -15.72
C PRO A 336 24.19 32.18 -16.06
N VAL A 337 24.92 32.91 -16.89
CA VAL A 337 26.30 32.56 -17.23
C VAL A 337 27.24 33.38 -16.35
N HIS A 338 28.02 32.70 -15.51
CA HIS A 338 28.86 33.38 -14.51
C HIS A 338 30.29 33.71 -14.99
N LYS A 339 30.73 33.14 -16.12
CA LYS A 339 32.07 33.33 -16.66
C LYS A 339 32.04 33.31 -18.19
N ALA A 340 32.82 34.21 -18.79
CA ALA A 340 33.14 34.19 -20.21
C ALA A 340 34.23 33.15 -20.52
N LYS A 341 34.48 32.87 -21.81
CA LYS A 341 35.47 31.88 -22.29
C LYS A 341 36.91 32.26 -21.91
N ASP A 342 37.19 33.56 -21.87
CA ASP A 342 38.47 34.13 -21.40
C ASP A 342 38.67 34.01 -19.88
N GLY A 343 37.64 33.55 -19.14
CA GLY A 343 37.64 33.43 -17.69
C GLY A 343 37.09 34.65 -16.96
N THR A 344 36.72 35.72 -17.67
CA THR A 344 36.20 36.95 -17.06
C THR A 344 34.90 36.66 -16.29
N PRO A 345 34.82 36.99 -14.99
CA PRO A 345 33.61 36.77 -14.20
C PRO A 345 32.51 37.76 -14.62
N LEU A 346 31.39 37.22 -15.07
CA LEU A 346 30.22 37.99 -15.49
C LEU A 346 29.26 38.13 -14.33
N TRP A 347 28.64 39.30 -14.23
CA TRP A 347 27.57 39.49 -13.27
C TRP A 347 26.28 38.88 -13.83
N ASP A 348 25.62 38.06 -13.02
CA ASP A 348 24.41 37.32 -13.40
C ASP A 348 23.14 38.18 -13.44
N GLY A 349 23.27 39.47 -13.10
CA GLY A 349 22.18 40.44 -13.03
C GLY A 349 21.29 40.29 -11.80
N VAL A 350 21.67 39.46 -10.83
CA VAL A 350 20.82 39.13 -9.67
C VAL A 350 21.61 39.01 -8.37
N SER A 351 22.80 38.42 -8.40
CA SER A 351 23.60 38.17 -7.21
C SER A 351 24.18 39.46 -6.63
N ALA A 352 24.18 39.58 -5.31
CA ALA A 352 24.87 40.67 -4.63
C ALA A 352 26.37 40.66 -4.95
N ILE A 353 26.93 41.84 -5.22
CA ILE A 353 28.35 42.01 -5.53
C ILE A 353 29.14 42.01 -4.22
N ARG A 354 30.27 41.29 -4.21
CA ARG A 354 31.16 41.25 -3.05
C ARG A 354 32.21 42.33 -3.18
N LEU A 355 32.37 43.11 -2.13
CA LEU A 355 33.40 44.16 -2.01
C LEU A 355 34.63 43.62 -1.29
N SER A 356 35.76 44.30 -1.39
CA SER A 356 36.92 44.04 -0.53
C SER A 356 36.58 44.15 0.96
N GLU A 357 37.27 43.37 1.79
CA GLU A 357 37.05 43.35 3.25
C GLU A 357 37.27 44.73 3.88
N GLN A 358 38.28 45.47 3.41
CA GLN A 358 38.56 46.84 3.86
C GLN A 358 37.37 47.76 3.63
N LYS A 359 36.76 47.71 2.44
CA LYS A 359 35.58 48.51 2.13
C LYS A 359 34.39 48.09 2.99
N GLN A 360 34.15 46.79 3.14
CA GLN A 360 33.09 46.28 4.02
C GLN A 360 33.26 46.79 5.45
N GLN A 361 34.45 46.67 6.02
CA GLN A 361 34.76 47.18 7.36
C GLN A 361 34.49 48.68 7.48
N SER A 362 34.93 49.49 6.50
CA SER A 362 34.72 50.95 6.52
C SER A 362 33.23 51.34 6.58
N VAL A 363 32.38 50.58 5.89
CA VAL A 363 30.92 50.80 5.91
C VAL A 363 30.35 50.31 7.24
N LEU A 364 30.75 49.13 7.70
CA LEU A 364 30.20 48.50 8.91
C LEU A 364 30.53 49.26 10.20
N VAL A 365 31.63 50.02 10.23
CA VAL A 365 31.99 50.87 11.39
C VAL A 365 30.90 51.89 11.69
N GLN A 366 30.20 52.39 10.67
CA GLN A 366 29.13 53.39 10.82
C GLN A 366 27.77 52.76 11.14
N GLN A 367 27.65 51.44 11.09
CA GLN A 367 26.38 50.73 11.18
C GLN A 367 26.13 50.18 12.59
N ARG A 368 24.87 50.12 12.98
CA ARG A 368 24.47 49.48 14.23
C ARG A 368 24.72 47.97 14.14
N LYS A 369 25.34 47.41 15.18
CA LYS A 369 25.73 46.00 15.26
C LYS A 369 25.13 45.35 16.50
N GLN A 370 24.65 44.12 16.36
CA GLN A 370 24.11 43.30 17.44
C GLN A 370 24.80 41.94 17.42
N PHE A 371 25.24 41.45 18.58
CA PHE A 371 25.83 40.11 18.68
C PHE A 371 24.73 39.06 18.86
N ASP A 372 24.76 37.99 18.06
CA ASP A 372 23.89 36.82 18.20
C ASP A 372 24.62 35.76 19.05
N PRO A 373 24.25 35.58 20.34
CA PRO A 373 24.97 34.67 21.23
C PRO A 373 24.77 33.20 20.85
N TYR A 374 23.68 32.85 20.17
CA TYR A 374 23.38 31.46 19.82
C TYR A 374 24.24 30.97 18.65
N ARG A 375 24.60 31.88 17.74
CA ARG A 375 25.39 31.56 16.54
C ARG A 375 26.78 32.19 16.55
N GLN A 376 27.14 32.88 17.64
CA GLN A 376 28.44 33.50 17.87
C GLN A 376 28.90 34.41 16.71
N ARG A 377 28.00 35.28 16.22
CA ARG A 377 28.27 36.12 15.04
C ARG A 377 27.67 37.52 15.19
N MET A 378 28.18 38.45 14.39
CA MET A 378 27.66 39.81 14.34
C MET A 378 26.50 39.92 13.34
N LEU A 379 25.46 40.64 13.73
CA LEU A 379 24.32 41.01 12.90
C LEU A 379 24.31 42.53 12.70
N TYR A 380 23.85 42.95 11.53
CA TYR A 380 23.79 44.35 11.14
C TYR A 380 22.37 44.72 10.75
N GLN A 381 21.95 45.93 11.14
CA GLN A 381 20.63 46.44 10.82
C GLN A 381 20.55 46.70 9.31
N THR A 382 19.64 46.00 8.64
CA THR A 382 19.59 45.88 7.19
C THR A 382 18.17 46.09 6.70
N GLN A 383 17.99 46.87 5.63
CA GLN A 383 16.66 47.08 5.04
C GLN A 383 16.27 45.90 4.15
N THR A 384 15.07 45.38 4.35
CA THR A 384 14.49 44.26 3.58
C THR A 384 13.38 44.75 2.64
N ALA A 385 12.84 43.84 1.83
CA ALA A 385 11.67 44.14 1.01
C ALA A 385 10.53 44.68 1.89
N ARG A 386 9.89 45.77 1.45
CA ARG A 386 8.84 46.53 2.17
C ARG A 386 9.35 47.53 3.22
N GLY A 387 10.65 47.85 3.21
CA GLY A 387 11.22 48.89 4.07
C GLY A 387 11.37 48.49 5.54
N GLN A 388 11.18 47.21 5.86
CA GLN A 388 11.37 46.68 7.22
C GLN A 388 12.85 46.51 7.53
N LEU A 389 13.26 46.84 8.76
CA LEU A 389 14.63 46.67 9.24
C LEU A 389 14.77 45.29 9.93
N GLU A 390 15.68 44.46 9.43
CA GLU A 390 16.02 43.16 10.01
C GLU A 390 17.51 43.12 10.40
N TRP A 391 17.84 42.32 11.42
CA TRP A 391 19.23 42.06 11.83
C TRP A 391 19.78 40.86 11.06
N LEU A 392 20.66 41.10 10.09
CA LEU A 392 21.18 40.05 9.20
C LEU A 392 22.69 39.87 9.35
N PRO A 393 23.22 38.65 9.17
CA PRO A 393 24.66 38.39 9.20
C PRO A 393 25.34 38.79 7.89
N LEU A 394 26.66 38.94 7.90
CA LEU A 394 27.45 39.03 6.67
C LEU A 394 27.37 37.73 5.87
N HIS A 395 27.67 37.77 4.58
CA HIS A 395 27.66 36.59 3.72
C HIS A 395 28.56 35.46 4.28
N ALA A 396 29.74 35.80 4.81
CA ALA A 396 30.68 34.84 5.38
C ALA A 396 30.08 34.09 6.59
N ASP A 397 29.34 34.80 7.45
CA ASP A 397 28.76 34.27 8.69
C ASP A 397 27.34 33.69 8.51
N ALA A 398 26.75 33.88 7.33
CA ALA A 398 25.45 33.34 6.97
C ALA A 398 25.52 31.81 6.83
N THR A 399 24.54 31.13 7.40
CA THR A 399 24.35 29.68 7.23
C THR A 399 24.01 29.35 5.78
N ALA A 400 24.21 28.09 5.37
CA ALA A 400 23.85 27.65 4.01
C ALA A 400 22.38 27.96 3.65
N LYS A 401 21.46 27.76 4.60
CA LYS A 401 20.04 28.09 4.44
C LYS A 401 19.83 29.59 4.22
N GLU A 402 20.47 30.44 5.03
CA GLU A 402 20.38 31.90 4.88
C GLU A 402 20.97 32.38 3.55
N ARG A 403 22.07 31.78 3.08
CA ARG A 403 22.64 32.09 1.76
C ARG A 403 21.68 31.75 0.62
N ILE A 404 21.06 30.56 0.67
CA ILE A 404 20.06 30.13 -0.32
C ILE A 404 18.83 31.06 -0.31
N GLU A 405 18.38 31.48 0.88
CA GLU A 405 17.24 32.39 1.04
C GLU A 405 17.58 33.88 0.79
N GLY A 406 18.86 34.21 0.53
CA GLY A 406 19.33 35.61 0.38
C GLY A 406 19.22 36.44 1.67
N ARG A 407 19.22 35.79 2.83
CA ARG A 407 19.09 36.38 4.18
C ARG A 407 20.45 36.72 4.78
N TYR A 408 21.18 37.57 4.09
CA TYR A 408 22.45 38.11 4.53
C TYR A 408 22.59 39.55 4.01
N VAL A 409 23.52 40.29 4.59
CA VAL A 409 23.82 41.69 4.26
C VAL A 409 24.44 41.79 2.86
N ALA A 410 23.90 42.69 2.04
CA ALA A 410 24.49 43.15 0.79
C ALA A 410 24.80 44.65 0.89
N PHE A 411 25.95 45.04 0.35
CA PHE A 411 26.39 46.43 0.28
C PHE A 411 25.96 46.99 -1.08
N VAL A 412 25.15 48.03 -1.06
CA VAL A 412 24.57 48.64 -2.26
C VAL A 412 24.60 50.17 -2.16
N PRO A 413 24.56 50.88 -3.30
CA PRO A 413 24.46 52.33 -3.30
C PRO A 413 23.10 52.76 -2.73
N PRO A 414 22.97 54.02 -2.28
CA PRO A 414 21.70 54.55 -1.78
C PRO A 414 20.64 54.65 -2.88
N GLU A 415 21.04 54.88 -4.13
CA GLU A 415 20.14 54.80 -5.29
C GLU A 415 19.97 53.36 -5.81
N SER A 416 19.02 53.17 -6.73
CA SER A 416 18.85 51.87 -7.38
C SER A 416 20.09 51.47 -8.20
N LEU A 417 20.39 50.18 -8.24
CA LEU A 417 21.58 49.64 -8.90
C LEU A 417 21.64 49.98 -10.40
N ALA A 418 20.48 50.12 -11.06
CA ALA A 418 20.39 50.54 -12.46
C ALA A 418 20.76 52.02 -12.65
N VAL A 419 20.25 52.91 -11.80
CA VAL A 419 20.61 54.33 -11.82
C VAL A 419 22.09 54.50 -11.52
N PHE A 420 22.61 53.77 -10.53
CA PHE A 420 24.03 53.77 -10.19
C PHE A 420 24.92 53.35 -11.36
N ILE A 421 24.61 52.22 -12.02
CA ILE A 421 25.35 51.73 -13.19
C ILE A 421 25.35 52.77 -14.31
N GLN A 422 24.20 53.41 -14.56
CA GLN A 422 24.08 54.45 -15.58
C GLN A 422 24.90 55.70 -15.24
N GLN A 423 24.85 56.18 -13.99
CA GLN A 423 25.61 57.35 -13.53
C GLN A 423 27.13 57.13 -13.53
N ARG A 424 27.57 55.88 -13.33
CA ARG A 424 28.98 55.51 -13.35
C ARG A 424 29.49 55.15 -14.75
N HIS A 425 28.64 55.29 -15.79
CA HIS A 425 28.97 54.96 -17.17
C HIS A 425 29.56 53.54 -17.32
N ILE A 426 28.98 52.57 -16.59
CA ILE A 426 29.41 51.17 -16.69
C ILE A 426 28.62 50.55 -17.84
N ASP A 427 29.28 50.36 -18.97
CA ASP A 427 28.64 49.81 -20.16
C ASP A 427 28.56 48.28 -20.14
N LYS A 428 27.52 47.74 -20.78
CA LYS A 428 27.50 46.31 -21.09
C LYS A 428 28.55 46.02 -22.16
N ARG A 429 29.24 44.88 -22.02
CA ARG A 429 30.20 44.38 -23.00
C ARG A 429 29.71 43.06 -23.57
N HIS A 430 30.19 42.79 -24.78
CA HIS A 430 29.96 41.53 -25.46
C HIS A 430 30.99 40.51 -24.96
N PHE A 431 30.50 39.37 -24.50
CA PHE A 431 31.33 38.29 -23.99
C PHE A 431 31.03 36.99 -24.72
N ASP A 432 32.09 36.34 -25.18
CA ASP A 432 31.99 34.98 -25.68
C ASP A 432 31.84 34.00 -24.53
N THR A 433 30.79 33.20 -24.55
CA THR A 433 30.55 32.15 -23.55
C THR A 433 30.45 30.78 -24.21
N ALA A 434 30.54 29.70 -23.43
CA ALA A 434 30.34 28.34 -23.96
C ALA A 434 28.96 28.15 -24.63
N LYS A 435 27.97 28.97 -24.27
CA LYS A 435 26.60 28.93 -24.81
C LYS A 435 26.35 29.94 -25.94
N GLY A 436 27.38 30.67 -26.38
CA GLY A 436 27.30 31.72 -27.40
C GLY A 436 27.66 33.10 -26.87
N GLU A 437 27.42 34.12 -27.68
CA GLU A 437 27.66 35.52 -27.30
C GLU A 437 26.57 36.02 -26.35
N LEU A 438 27.02 36.75 -25.32
CA LEU A 438 26.19 37.29 -24.26
C LEU A 438 26.57 38.75 -24.02
N GLU A 439 25.56 39.61 -23.92
CA GLU A 439 25.75 40.98 -23.49
C GLU A 439 25.52 41.06 -21.96
N SER A 440 26.56 41.46 -21.21
CA SER A 440 26.55 41.47 -19.75
C SER A 440 27.49 42.54 -19.18
N TYR A 441 27.42 42.76 -17.87
CA TYR A 441 28.36 43.60 -17.14
C TYR A 441 29.49 42.74 -16.57
N ALA A 442 30.74 43.21 -16.68
CA ALA A 442 31.84 42.60 -15.97
C ALA A 442 31.64 42.79 -14.47
N LYS A 443 31.77 41.71 -13.69
CA LYS A 443 31.57 41.75 -12.24
C LYS A 443 32.60 42.66 -11.55
N ALA A 444 33.82 42.71 -12.09
CA ALA A 444 34.90 43.55 -11.58
C ALA A 444 34.58 45.05 -11.70
N ASP A 445 34.05 45.48 -12.84
CA ASP A 445 33.75 46.90 -13.11
C ASP A 445 32.71 47.45 -12.12
N ILE A 446 31.63 46.69 -11.86
CA ILE A 446 30.64 47.11 -10.87
C ILE A 446 31.22 47.06 -9.45
N ALA A 447 32.03 46.05 -9.11
CA ALA A 447 32.69 45.98 -7.81
C ALA A 447 33.61 47.19 -7.58
N GLN A 448 34.42 47.55 -8.56
CA GLN A 448 35.33 48.71 -8.51
C GLN A 448 34.54 50.02 -8.33
N ALA A 449 33.44 50.21 -9.07
CA ALA A 449 32.59 51.39 -8.91
C ALA A 449 31.98 51.47 -7.51
N LEU A 450 31.53 50.34 -6.94
CA LEU A 450 31.03 50.29 -5.56
C LEU A 450 32.12 50.57 -4.54
N GLU A 451 33.36 50.13 -4.77
CA GLU A 451 34.49 50.41 -3.88
C GLU A 451 34.82 51.91 -3.82
N GLN A 452 34.75 52.58 -4.97
CA GLN A 452 34.95 54.03 -5.09
C GLN A 452 33.78 54.86 -4.54
N THR A 453 32.64 54.24 -4.26
CA THR A 453 31.45 54.96 -3.80
C THR A 453 31.58 55.34 -2.33
N PRO A 454 31.44 56.62 -1.94
CA PRO A 454 31.73 57.08 -0.58
C PRO A 454 30.72 56.54 0.45
N GLN A 455 29.45 56.43 0.05
CA GLN A 455 28.37 55.98 0.93
C GLN A 455 27.71 54.73 0.35
N LEU A 456 27.65 53.69 1.17
CA LEU A 456 26.94 52.45 0.86
C LEU A 456 25.95 52.17 1.99
N VAL A 457 24.80 51.64 1.63
CA VAL A 457 23.73 51.23 2.54
C VAL A 457 23.63 49.71 2.59
N LEU A 458 23.08 49.21 3.69
CA LEU A 458 22.90 47.77 3.91
C LEU A 458 21.48 47.35 3.53
N HIS A 459 21.37 46.51 2.51
CA HIS A 459 20.12 45.84 2.14
C HIS A 459 20.26 44.33 2.21
N SER A 460 19.14 43.61 2.30
CA SER A 460 19.21 42.15 2.23
C SER A 460 19.55 41.72 0.81
N ALA A 461 20.40 40.70 0.66
CA ALA A 461 20.77 40.18 -0.66
C ALA A 461 19.55 39.72 -1.46
N ARG A 462 18.52 39.19 -0.79
CA ARG A 462 17.23 38.88 -1.40
C ARG A 462 16.55 40.12 -2.00
N PHE A 463 16.52 41.24 -1.27
CA PHE A 463 15.95 42.50 -1.77
C PHE A 463 16.70 42.99 -3.02
N VAL A 464 18.03 42.94 -3.00
CA VAL A 464 18.86 43.31 -4.17
C VAL A 464 18.57 42.38 -5.35
N SER A 465 18.50 41.08 -5.12
CA SER A 465 18.13 40.09 -6.16
C SER A 465 16.75 40.36 -6.74
N ASP A 466 15.75 40.59 -5.89
CA ASP A 466 14.35 40.75 -6.31
C ASP A 466 14.17 42.06 -7.09
N THR A 467 14.83 43.15 -6.68
CA THR A 467 14.83 44.43 -7.42
C THR A 467 15.57 44.31 -8.76
N ALA A 468 16.70 43.60 -8.81
CA ALA A 468 17.44 43.40 -10.05
C ALA A 468 16.67 42.52 -11.05
N LYS A 469 15.96 41.48 -10.58
CA LYS A 469 15.05 40.68 -11.41
C LYS A 469 13.92 41.50 -12.03
N LEU A 470 13.43 42.52 -11.33
CA LEU A 470 12.37 43.41 -11.83
C LEU A 470 12.90 44.47 -12.81
N THR A 471 14.22 44.57 -13.01
CA THR A 471 14.84 45.60 -13.84
C THR A 471 15.52 44.97 -15.06
N PRO A 472 14.84 44.90 -16.23
CA PRO A 472 15.38 44.23 -17.43
C PRO A 472 16.76 44.76 -17.87
N ALA A 473 17.04 46.04 -17.64
CA ALA A 473 18.33 46.65 -17.96
C ALA A 473 19.51 45.96 -17.25
N LEU A 474 19.31 45.37 -16.07
CA LEU A 474 20.35 44.69 -15.29
C LEU A 474 20.57 43.23 -15.68
N GLN A 475 19.65 42.63 -16.43
CA GLN A 475 19.73 41.23 -16.82
C GLN A 475 20.71 41.02 -17.98
N GLN A 476 21.32 39.83 -18.07
CA GLN A 476 22.16 39.46 -19.21
C GLN A 476 21.24 39.17 -20.41
N ALA A 477 21.60 39.66 -21.59
CA ALA A 477 20.83 39.48 -22.82
C ALA A 477 21.57 38.51 -23.76
N SER A 478 20.91 37.42 -24.17
CA SER A 478 21.47 36.53 -25.19
C SER A 478 21.25 37.13 -26.58
N LEU A 479 22.33 37.40 -27.29
CA LEU A 479 22.29 38.01 -28.63
C LEU A 479 21.71 37.07 -29.69
N LYS A 480 21.72 35.74 -29.45
CA LYS A 480 21.20 34.76 -30.43
C LYS A 480 19.67 34.63 -30.47
N GLN A 481 18.93 35.22 -29.53
CA GLN A 481 17.45 35.19 -29.55
C GLN A 481 16.80 36.39 -30.27
N SER A 482 17.54 37.47 -30.54
CA SER A 482 16.98 38.65 -31.20
C SER A 482 16.78 38.46 -32.71
N VAL A 483 17.57 37.59 -33.37
CA VAL A 483 17.46 37.34 -34.82
C VAL A 483 16.18 36.57 -35.18
N ILE A 484 15.77 35.58 -34.37
CA ILE A 484 14.58 34.76 -34.67
C ILE A 484 13.26 35.52 -34.42
N SER A 485 13.30 36.54 -33.56
CA SER A 485 12.09 37.30 -33.18
C SER A 485 11.71 38.39 -34.19
N GLN A 486 12.65 38.89 -35.01
CA GLN A 486 12.33 39.88 -36.06
C GLN A 486 11.79 39.24 -37.34
N ASP A 487 12.26 38.05 -37.73
CA ASP A 487 11.72 37.34 -38.91
C ASP A 487 10.30 36.79 -38.67
N SER A 488 9.96 36.47 -37.42
CA SER A 488 8.63 35.99 -37.05
C SER A 488 7.54 37.07 -37.08
N GLN A 489 7.89 38.36 -37.03
CA GLN A 489 6.93 39.47 -37.18
C GLN A 489 6.69 39.85 -38.65
N LYS A 490 7.56 39.48 -39.59
CA LYS A 490 7.38 39.77 -41.03
C LYS A 490 6.54 38.75 -41.78
N GLN A 491 6.32 37.54 -41.24
CA GLN A 491 5.60 36.47 -41.95
C GLN A 491 4.15 36.21 -41.51
N ASN A 492 3.65 36.87 -40.45
CA ASN A 492 2.28 36.67 -39.94
C ASN A 492 1.38 37.91 -40.06
N SER A 493 1.43 38.60 -41.20
CA SER A 493 0.38 39.54 -41.61
C SER A 493 -0.40 38.96 -42.79
N PRO A 494 -1.49 38.20 -42.59
CA PRO A 494 -2.44 37.96 -43.66
C PRO A 494 -3.16 39.27 -43.98
N SER A 495 -2.81 39.86 -45.13
CA SER A 495 -3.68 40.62 -46.03
C SER A 495 -5.00 41.12 -45.41
N SER A 496 -4.97 42.33 -44.85
CA SER A 496 -6.12 43.16 -44.46
C SER A 496 -7.05 43.55 -45.63
N ALA A 497 -6.78 43.10 -46.86
CA ALA A 497 -7.55 43.47 -48.04
C ALA A 497 -8.85 42.64 -48.24
N ALA A 498 -8.98 41.47 -47.60
CA ALA A 498 -10.16 40.61 -47.79
C ALA A 498 -11.34 40.97 -46.87
N SER A 499 -11.09 41.55 -45.68
CA SER A 499 -12.16 41.89 -44.73
C SER A 499 -12.90 43.18 -45.07
N HIS A 500 -12.30 44.10 -45.84
CA HIS A 500 -13.00 45.33 -46.25
C HIS A 500 -14.01 45.12 -47.38
N ARG A 501 -13.86 44.07 -48.21
CA ARG A 501 -14.81 43.78 -49.30
C ARG A 501 -16.11 43.14 -48.82
N LEU A 502 -16.09 42.42 -47.69
CA LEU A 502 -17.30 41.80 -47.13
C LEU A 502 -18.13 42.77 -46.28
N GLN A 503 -17.53 43.84 -45.73
CA GLN A 503 -18.29 44.86 -45.00
C GLN A 503 -18.98 45.90 -45.92
N GLN A 504 -18.43 46.18 -47.10
CA GLN A 504 -19.12 47.05 -48.08
C GLN A 504 -20.32 46.37 -48.75
N SER A 505 -20.24 45.06 -49.03
CA SER A 505 -21.37 44.31 -49.62
C SER A 505 -22.60 44.22 -48.70
N LEU A 506 -22.43 44.29 -47.38
CA LEU A 506 -23.53 44.25 -46.42
C LEU A 506 -24.21 45.62 -46.23
N LEU A 507 -23.47 46.72 -46.39
CA LEU A 507 -24.02 48.07 -46.32
C LEU A 507 -24.85 48.43 -47.56
N ASP A 508 -24.45 47.96 -48.75
CA ASP A 508 -25.23 48.19 -49.98
C ASP A 508 -26.54 47.37 -50.03
N GLN A 509 -26.58 46.21 -49.37
CA GLN A 509 -27.84 45.45 -49.23
C GLN A 509 -28.83 46.12 -48.27
N ILE A 510 -28.34 46.75 -47.19
CA ILE A 510 -29.19 47.44 -46.22
C ILE A 510 -29.77 48.75 -46.80
N LEU A 511 -29.04 49.43 -47.69
CA LEU A 511 -29.53 50.67 -48.33
C LEU A 511 -30.47 50.43 -49.53
N SER A 512 -30.63 49.18 -50.00
CA SER A 512 -31.56 48.83 -51.10
C SER A 512 -32.98 48.47 -50.62
N LEU A 513 -33.17 48.25 -49.31
CA LEU A 513 -34.46 47.99 -48.69
C LEU A 513 -34.96 49.27 -48.02
N GLY A 514 -35.57 50.13 -48.84
CA GLY A 514 -36.10 51.42 -48.42
C GLY A 514 -37.05 51.30 -47.22
N PHE A 515 -36.71 52.06 -46.18
CA PHE A 515 -37.61 52.63 -45.18
C PHE A 515 -37.31 54.11 -45.03
#